data_AF-A0A1I2H9E5-F1
#
_entry.id   AF-A0A1I2H9E5-F1
#
_cell.length_a   1.000
_cell.length_b   1.000
_cell.length_c   1.000
_cell.angle_alpha   90.00
_cell.angle_beta   90.00
_cell.angle_gamma   90.00
#
_symmetry.space_group_name_H-M   'P 1'
#
loop_
_entity.id
_entity.type
_entity.pdbx_description
1 polymer ?
#
loop_
_entity_poly.entity_id
_entity_poly.type
_entity_poly.pdbx_seq_one_letter_code
_entity_poly.pdbx_strand_id
1 'polypeptide(L)'
;MENIINKEPAIRMTVFFILIVMAVWELAAPRRRVEIPRLVRWSNNLGLVVMDSLLVRLAFPVVAVGLAAIATENDWGLFNQFPIPGWIAVILAVLALDLAIYLQHVLFHAVPALWRLHRVHHADLEFDVTTGVRFHPLEILISMAIKLLLILALGPPAIAVLIF
;
A
#
# COMPACT_ATOMS: atom_id res chain seq x y z
N MET A 1 16.28 0.03 -15.23
CA MET A 1 14.99 0.52 -14.70
C MET A 1 13.81 -0.01 -15.51
N GLU A 2 13.84 0.10 -16.84
CA GLU A 2 12.77 -0.28 -17.78
C GLU A 2 12.22 -1.72 -17.59
N ASN A 3 13.10 -2.69 -17.36
CA ASN A 3 12.69 -4.09 -17.10
C ASN A 3 11.85 -4.29 -15.83
N ILE A 4 11.98 -3.43 -14.82
CA ILE A 4 11.24 -3.55 -13.56
C ILE A 4 9.84 -2.94 -13.71
N ILE A 5 9.75 -1.76 -14.31
CA ILE A 5 8.46 -1.09 -14.59
C ILE A 5 7.59 -1.95 -15.50
N ASN A 6 8.17 -2.56 -16.54
CA ASN A 6 7.42 -3.44 -17.44
C ASN A 6 6.94 -4.73 -16.77
N LYS A 7 7.64 -5.20 -15.73
CA LYS A 7 7.28 -6.42 -14.97
C LYS A 7 6.41 -6.13 -13.75
N GLU A 8 6.34 -4.88 -13.29
CA GLU A 8 5.56 -4.47 -12.12
C GLU A 8 4.10 -4.99 -12.18
N PRO A 9 3.34 -4.83 -13.29
CA PRO A 9 1.96 -5.33 -13.34
C PRO A 9 1.89 -6.84 -13.12
N ALA A 10 2.78 -7.61 -13.74
CA ALA A 10 2.82 -9.06 -13.59
C ALA A 10 3.17 -9.50 -12.16
N ILE A 11 4.11 -8.79 -11.52
CA ILE A 11 4.48 -9.01 -10.11
C ILE A 11 3.28 -8.74 -9.19
N ARG A 12 2.60 -7.59 -9.36
CA ARG A 12 1.40 -7.25 -8.58
C ARG A 12 0.28 -8.27 -8.78
N MET A 13 0.06 -8.74 -10.01
CA MET A 13 -0.95 -9.77 -10.28
C MET A 13 -0.67 -11.08 -9.56
N THR A 14 0.60 -11.44 -9.36
CA THR A 14 0.97 -12.62 -8.57
C THR A 14 0.54 -12.48 -7.10
N VAL A 15 0.69 -11.28 -6.53
CA VAL A 15 0.24 -10.99 -5.15
C VAL A 15 -1.30 -11.06 -5.06
N PHE A 16 -2.02 -10.50 -6.03
CA PHE A 16 -3.49 -10.61 -6.07
C PHE A 16 -3.96 -12.06 -6.25
N PHE A 17 -3.22 -12.88 -7.00
CA PHE A 17 -3.52 -14.30 -7.13
C PHE A 17 -3.43 -15.03 -5.79
N ILE A 18 -2.48 -14.68 -4.92
CA ILE A 18 -2.39 -15.24 -3.56
C ILE A 18 -3.66 -14.91 -2.77
N LEU A 19 -4.19 -13.69 -2.87
CA LEU A 19 -5.45 -13.32 -2.19
C LEU A 19 -6.64 -14.15 -2.70
N ILE A 20 -6.69 -14.48 -4.00
CA ILE A 20 -7.73 -15.36 -4.56
C ILE A 20 -7.60 -16.77 -3.99
N VAL A 21 -6.37 -17.31 -3.92
CA VAL A 21 -6.12 -18.64 -3.33
C VAL A 21 -6.56 -18.66 -1.86
N MET A 22 -6.24 -17.62 -1.10
CA MET A 22 -6.67 -17.49 0.31
C MET A 22 -8.20 -17.40 0.43
N ALA A 23 -8.87 -16.66 -0.46
CA ALA A 23 -10.32 -16.57 -0.49
C ALA A 23 -10.99 -17.94 -0.77
N VAL A 24 -10.46 -18.69 -1.75
CA VAL A 24 -10.94 -20.05 -2.06
C VAL A 24 -10.71 -21.01 -0.89
N TRP A 25 -9.53 -20.95 -0.26
CA TRP A 25 -9.23 -21.79 0.90
C TRP A 25 -10.19 -21.51 2.07
N GLU A 26 -10.46 -20.25 2.34
CA GLU A 26 -11.39 -19.85 3.40
C GLU A 26 -12.84 -20.29 3.13
N LEU A 27 -13.27 -20.28 1.86
CA LEU A 27 -14.59 -20.80 1.46
C LEU A 27 -14.68 -22.32 1.60
N ALA A 28 -13.61 -23.04 1.24
CA ALA A 28 -13.56 -24.50 1.30
C ALA A 28 -13.42 -25.04 2.73
N ALA A 29 -12.72 -24.32 3.61
CA ALA A 29 -12.41 -24.75 4.97
C ALA A 29 -12.56 -23.60 5.99
N PRO A 30 -13.80 -23.11 6.24
CA PRO A 30 -14.02 -22.02 7.17
C PRO A 30 -13.64 -22.42 8.61
N ARG A 31 -12.71 -21.68 9.21
CA ARG A 31 -12.26 -21.93 10.60
C ARG A 31 -13.24 -21.42 11.65
N ARG A 32 -14.02 -20.40 11.33
CA ARG A 32 -15.00 -19.75 12.21
C ARG A 32 -16.41 -19.89 11.64
N ARG A 33 -17.40 -19.85 12.52
CA ARG A 33 -18.80 -19.73 12.10
C ARG A 33 -19.00 -18.35 11.46
N VAL A 34 -19.75 -18.33 10.37
CA VAL A 34 -20.13 -17.11 9.67
C VAL A 34 -21.47 -16.68 10.23
N GLU A 35 -21.51 -15.58 10.96
CA GLU A 35 -22.72 -15.02 11.55
C GLU A 35 -23.32 -13.96 10.62
N ILE A 36 -22.47 -13.21 9.92
CA ILE A 36 -22.85 -12.17 8.96
C ILE A 36 -22.65 -12.70 7.52
N PRO A 37 -23.64 -12.56 6.61
CA PRO A 37 -23.50 -13.03 5.25
C PRO A 37 -22.27 -12.44 4.54
N ARG A 38 -21.42 -13.32 4.00
CA ARG A 38 -20.19 -12.94 3.27
C ARG A 38 -20.47 -11.96 2.14
N LEU A 39 -21.57 -12.13 1.41
CA LEU A 39 -21.95 -11.22 0.33
C LEU A 39 -22.04 -9.77 0.79
N VAL A 40 -22.62 -9.52 1.99
CA VAL A 40 -22.75 -8.18 2.57
C VAL A 40 -21.39 -7.62 2.97
N ARG A 41 -20.55 -8.43 3.65
CA ARG A 41 -19.22 -7.99 4.09
C ARG A 41 -18.28 -7.76 2.90
N TRP A 42 -18.23 -8.70 1.96
CA TRP A 42 -17.38 -8.61 0.78
C TRP A 42 -17.81 -7.49 -0.15
N SER A 43 -19.12 -7.26 -0.37
CA SER A 43 -19.57 -6.13 -1.20
C SER A 43 -19.15 -4.79 -0.60
N ASN A 44 -19.24 -4.64 0.73
CA ASN A 44 -18.85 -3.41 1.41
C ASN A 44 -17.32 -3.21 1.36
N ASN A 45 -16.55 -4.23 1.73
CA ASN A 45 -15.09 -4.16 1.79
C ASN A 45 -14.48 -3.99 0.38
N LEU A 46 -14.92 -4.78 -0.60
CA LEU A 46 -14.43 -4.65 -1.99
C LEU A 46 -14.95 -3.39 -2.68
N GLY A 47 -16.14 -2.90 -2.31
CA GLY A 47 -16.65 -1.61 -2.75
C GLY A 47 -15.74 -0.45 -2.32
N LEU A 48 -15.25 -0.48 -1.07
CA LEU A 48 -14.24 0.48 -0.61
C LEU A 48 -12.94 0.34 -1.41
N VAL A 49 -12.43 -0.87 -1.62
CA VAL A 49 -11.20 -1.10 -2.41
C VAL A 49 -11.32 -0.52 -3.82
N VAL A 50 -12.45 -0.74 -4.51
CA VAL A 50 -12.69 -0.21 -5.85
C VAL A 50 -12.73 1.32 -5.82
N MET A 51 -13.48 1.90 -4.89
CA MET A 51 -13.55 3.36 -4.74
C MET A 51 -12.18 3.97 -4.44
N ASP A 52 -11.43 3.40 -3.50
CA ASP A 52 -10.10 3.85 -3.11
C ASP A 52 -9.12 3.78 -4.29
N SER A 53 -9.15 2.67 -5.04
CA SER A 53 -8.31 2.48 -6.21
C SER A 53 -8.60 3.52 -7.30
N LEU A 54 -9.87 3.84 -7.54
CA LEU A 54 -10.29 4.88 -8.49
C LEU A 54 -9.85 6.26 -8.03
N LEU A 55 -10.10 6.60 -6.75
CA LEU A 55 -9.75 7.90 -6.19
C LEU A 55 -8.24 8.14 -6.22
N VAL A 56 -7.43 7.16 -5.84
CA VAL A 56 -5.97 7.25 -5.95
C VAL A 56 -5.55 7.48 -7.39
N ARG A 57 -6.10 6.72 -8.34
CA ARG A 57 -5.74 6.83 -9.75
C ARG A 57 -6.14 8.18 -10.37
N LEU A 58 -7.22 8.79 -9.89
CA LEU A 58 -7.68 10.11 -10.32
C LEU A 58 -6.87 11.24 -9.67
N ALA A 59 -6.58 11.14 -8.37
CA ALA A 59 -5.86 12.17 -7.61
C ALA A 59 -4.34 12.14 -7.85
N PHE A 60 -3.77 10.96 -8.07
CA PHE A 60 -2.34 10.72 -8.22
C PHE A 60 -2.08 9.91 -9.51
N PRO A 61 -1.97 10.58 -10.67
CA PRO A 61 -1.76 9.89 -11.94
C PRO A 61 -0.38 9.23 -12.04
N VAL A 62 0.58 9.63 -11.19
CA VAL A 62 1.91 9.06 -11.13
C VAL A 62 1.94 7.88 -10.15
N VAL A 63 2.39 6.72 -10.63
CA VAL A 63 2.63 5.54 -9.79
C VAL A 63 3.91 5.75 -8.96
N ALA A 64 3.93 5.29 -7.73
CA ALA A 64 5.06 5.42 -6.80
C ALA A 64 6.41 4.96 -7.40
N VAL A 65 6.44 3.83 -8.10
CA VAL A 65 7.64 3.30 -8.79
C VAL A 65 8.09 4.24 -9.91
N GLY A 66 7.15 4.82 -10.65
CA GLY A 66 7.43 5.82 -11.68
C GLY A 66 8.00 7.11 -11.10
N LEU A 67 7.47 7.58 -9.96
CA LEU A 67 8.02 8.76 -9.28
C LEU A 67 9.45 8.53 -8.79
N ALA A 68 9.76 7.33 -8.29
CA ALA A 68 11.11 6.97 -7.90
C ALA A 68 12.07 6.95 -9.10
N ALA A 69 11.63 6.47 -10.27
CA ALA A 69 12.42 6.52 -11.49
C ALA A 69 12.71 7.97 -11.93
N ILE A 70 11.69 8.84 -11.92
CA ILE A 70 11.84 10.27 -12.20
C ILE A 70 12.81 10.92 -11.21
N ALA A 71 12.69 10.59 -9.92
CA ALA A 71 13.57 11.14 -8.89
C ALA A 71 15.03 10.73 -9.12
N THR A 72 15.29 9.48 -9.51
CA THR A 72 16.64 9.04 -9.89
C THR A 72 17.17 9.77 -11.14
N GLU A 73 16.34 9.96 -12.17
CA GLU A 73 16.76 10.65 -13.41
C GLU A 73 17.07 12.13 -13.20
N ASN A 74 16.45 12.77 -12.20
CA ASN A 74 16.63 14.20 -11.90
C ASN A 74 17.51 14.42 -10.65
N ASP A 75 18.18 13.39 -10.14
CA ASP A 75 18.99 13.43 -8.93
C ASP A 75 18.24 13.97 -7.69
N TRP A 76 16.93 13.76 -7.57
CA TRP A 76 16.13 14.23 -6.44
C TRP A 76 16.20 13.30 -5.24
N GLY A 77 16.24 13.87 -4.04
CA GLY A 77 16.13 13.12 -2.78
C GLY A 77 17.46 12.58 -2.26
N LEU A 78 17.47 12.24 -0.97
CA LEU A 78 18.67 11.96 -0.18
C LEU A 78 19.60 10.90 -0.79
N PHE A 79 19.07 9.76 -1.24
CA PHE A 79 19.88 8.65 -1.75
C PHE A 79 20.58 8.96 -3.08
N ASN A 80 20.08 9.92 -3.86
CA ASN A 80 20.71 10.33 -5.11
C ASN A 80 21.83 11.38 -4.88
N GLN A 81 21.91 11.98 -3.69
CA GLN A 81 22.95 12.95 -3.34
C GLN A 81 24.25 12.32 -2.84
N PHE A 82 24.23 11.04 -2.47
CA PHE A 82 25.38 10.35 -1.90
C PHE A 82 25.76 9.11 -2.73
N PRO A 83 27.04 8.93 -3.06
CA PRO A 83 27.50 7.74 -3.77
C PRO A 83 27.57 6.55 -2.81
N ILE A 84 26.44 5.89 -2.58
CA ILE A 84 26.36 4.65 -1.80
C ILE A 84 26.13 3.43 -2.72
N PRO A 85 26.61 2.22 -2.35
CA PRO A 85 26.33 1.00 -3.10
C PRO A 85 24.82 0.77 -3.25
N GLY A 86 24.37 0.43 -4.46
CA GLY A 86 22.94 0.32 -4.77
C GLY A 86 22.16 -0.65 -3.89
N TRP A 87 22.77 -1.77 -3.47
CA TRP A 87 22.13 -2.73 -2.56
C TRP A 87 21.95 -2.16 -1.15
N ILE A 88 22.88 -1.32 -0.67
CA ILE A 88 22.74 -0.61 0.61
C ILE A 88 21.61 0.42 0.51
N ALA A 89 21.55 1.18 -0.59
CA ALA A 89 20.48 2.12 -0.84
C ALA A 89 19.10 1.45 -0.80
N VAL A 90 18.97 0.25 -1.38
CA VAL A 90 17.73 -0.53 -1.35
C VAL A 90 17.35 -0.93 0.08
N ILE A 91 18.27 -1.50 0.86
CA ILE A 91 17.99 -1.93 2.23
C ILE A 91 17.59 -0.73 3.09
N LEU A 92 18.37 0.36 3.05
CA LEU A 92 18.09 1.56 3.83
C LEU A 92 16.77 2.22 3.42
N ALA A 93 16.45 2.24 2.12
CA ALA A 93 15.20 2.77 1.62
C ALA A 93 14.00 1.96 2.12
N VAL A 94 14.04 0.63 2.04
CA VAL A 94 12.96 -0.23 2.54
C VAL A 94 12.76 0.00 4.04
N LEU A 95 13.84 -0.03 4.84
CA LEU A 95 13.75 0.21 6.29
C LEU A 95 13.20 1.60 6.64
N ALA A 96 13.61 2.63 5.90
CA ALA A 96 13.14 4.00 6.11
C ALA A 96 11.66 4.15 5.75
N LEU A 97 11.23 3.57 4.63
CA LEU A 97 9.83 3.59 4.18
C LEU A 97 8.94 2.78 5.13
N ASP A 98 9.37 1.60 5.56
CA ASP A 98 8.67 0.77 6.55
C ASP A 98 8.51 1.51 7.87
N LEU A 99 9.58 2.10 8.39
CA LEU A 99 9.53 2.88 9.61
C LEU A 99 8.58 4.07 9.45
N ALA A 100 8.61 4.77 8.31
CA ALA A 100 7.75 5.91 8.06
C ALA A 100 6.26 5.51 8.02
N ILE A 101 5.91 4.38 7.39
CA ILE A 101 4.52 3.89 7.37
C ILE A 101 4.10 3.31 8.71
N TYR A 102 5.00 2.67 9.45
CA TYR A 102 4.75 2.29 10.83
C TYR A 102 4.40 3.52 11.69
N LEU A 103 5.19 4.59 11.60
CA LEU A 103 4.93 5.85 12.30
C LEU A 103 3.64 6.50 11.83
N GLN A 104 3.33 6.45 10.53
CA GLN A 104 2.04 6.88 10.01
C GLN A 104 0.91 6.11 10.69
N HIS A 105 0.99 4.78 10.77
CA HIS A 105 -0.03 3.97 11.42
C HIS A 105 -0.20 4.33 12.90
N VAL A 106 0.90 4.50 13.64
CA VAL A 106 0.86 4.99 15.02
C VAL A 106 0.17 6.35 15.12
N LEU A 107 0.44 7.28 14.20
CA LEU A 107 -0.20 8.59 14.15
C LEU A 107 -1.70 8.49 13.89
N PHE A 108 -2.13 7.58 13.01
CA PHE A 108 -3.54 7.31 12.73
C PHE A 108 -4.29 6.76 13.95
N HIS A 109 -3.60 6.07 14.85
CA HIS A 109 -4.15 5.66 16.15
C HIS A 109 -4.11 6.76 17.21
N ALA A 110 -3.06 7.58 17.23
CA ALA A 110 -2.83 8.56 18.29
C ALA A 110 -3.62 9.87 18.12
N VAL A 111 -3.83 10.33 16.87
CA VAL A 111 -4.49 11.60 16.59
C VAL A 111 -6.00 11.41 16.43
N PRO A 112 -6.87 12.04 17.25
CA PRO A 112 -8.32 11.78 17.22
C PRO A 112 -8.99 11.98 15.87
N ALA A 113 -8.53 12.96 15.07
CA ALA A 113 -9.07 13.20 13.74
C ALA A 113 -8.71 12.07 12.75
N LEU A 114 -7.47 11.59 12.78
CA LEU A 114 -7.01 10.49 11.92
C LEU A 114 -7.61 9.15 12.36
N TRP A 115 -7.78 8.95 13.67
CA TRP A 115 -8.44 7.76 14.21
C TRP A 115 -9.88 7.61 13.71
N ARG A 116 -10.62 8.70 13.51
CA ARG A 116 -11.98 8.64 12.94
C ARG A 116 -11.99 8.07 11.52
N LEU A 117 -10.91 8.26 10.76
CA LEU A 117 -10.75 7.62 9.45
C LEU A 117 -10.30 6.16 9.64
N HIS A 118 -9.22 5.98 10.41
CA HIS A 118 -8.58 4.68 10.61
C HIS A 118 -9.47 3.63 11.24
N ARG A 119 -10.42 4.03 12.08
CA ARG A 119 -11.35 3.09 12.72
C ARG A 119 -12.23 2.34 11.71
N VAL A 120 -12.36 2.81 10.46
CA VAL A 120 -13.00 2.02 9.40
C VAL A 120 -12.24 0.72 9.23
N HIS A 121 -10.92 0.73 9.22
CA HIS A 121 -10.09 -0.49 9.16
C HIS A 121 -10.35 -1.42 10.35
N HIS A 122 -10.45 -0.88 11.56
CA HIS A 122 -10.62 -1.65 12.81
C HIS A 122 -12.06 -2.05 13.16
N ALA A 123 -13.05 -1.63 12.37
CA ALA A 123 -14.47 -1.84 12.69
C ALA A 123 -15.11 -3.03 11.96
N ASP A 124 -14.33 -4.01 11.49
CA ASP A 124 -14.90 -5.25 10.95
C ASP A 124 -15.38 -6.15 12.11
N LEU A 125 -16.56 -6.74 11.94
CA LEU A 125 -17.20 -7.56 12.98
C LEU A 125 -16.75 -9.02 12.91
N GLU A 126 -16.21 -9.42 11.77
CA GLU A 126 -15.66 -10.74 11.53
C GLU A 126 -14.31 -10.60 10.82
N PHE A 127 -13.55 -11.68 10.80
CA PHE A 127 -12.23 -11.72 10.18
C PHE A 127 -12.27 -12.63 8.96
N ASP A 128 -11.95 -12.08 7.80
CA ASP A 128 -11.74 -12.83 6.57
C ASP A 128 -10.70 -12.19 5.64
N VAL A 129 -10.49 -12.80 4.47
CA VAL A 129 -9.56 -12.32 3.42
C VAL A 129 -9.76 -10.85 3.03
N THR A 130 -10.95 -10.28 3.22
CA THR A 130 -11.26 -8.89 2.85
C THR A 130 -11.09 -7.90 4.00
N THR A 131 -10.96 -8.37 5.24
CA THR A 131 -10.83 -7.52 6.44
C THR A 131 -9.59 -6.63 6.38
N GLY A 132 -8.49 -7.11 5.81
CA GLY A 132 -7.24 -6.34 5.74
C GLY A 132 -7.24 -5.22 4.70
N VAL A 133 -8.21 -5.18 3.77
CA VAL A 133 -8.17 -4.26 2.61
C VAL A 133 -9.21 -3.14 2.67
N ARG A 134 -10.02 -3.07 3.73
CA ARG A 134 -10.97 -1.97 3.97
C ARG A 134 -10.26 -0.78 4.60
N PHE A 135 -10.32 0.36 3.94
CA PHE A 135 -9.81 1.63 4.46
C PHE A 135 -10.82 2.74 4.20
N HIS A 136 -10.68 3.84 4.92
CA HIS A 136 -11.45 5.03 4.60
C HIS A 136 -10.83 5.71 3.36
N PRO A 137 -11.61 6.22 2.39
CA PRO A 137 -11.04 6.83 1.18
C PRO A 137 -10.05 7.97 1.43
N LEU A 138 -10.39 8.87 2.37
CA LEU A 138 -9.48 9.94 2.79
C LEU A 138 -8.19 9.40 3.43
N GLU A 139 -8.23 8.28 4.15
CA GLU A 139 -7.04 7.67 4.72
C GLU A 139 -6.10 7.17 3.63
N ILE A 140 -6.63 6.55 2.57
CA ILE A 140 -5.83 6.10 1.44
C ILE A 140 -5.21 7.28 0.68
N LEU A 141 -5.96 8.36 0.47
CA LEU A 141 -5.43 9.57 -0.19
C LEU A 141 -4.30 10.23 0.63
N ILE A 142 -4.48 10.34 1.95
CA ILE A 142 -3.44 10.86 2.86
C ILE A 142 -2.22 9.94 2.84
N SER A 143 -2.43 8.63 2.93
CA SER A 143 -1.35 7.62 2.90
C SER A 143 -0.56 7.67 1.60
N MET A 144 -1.24 7.82 0.46
CA MET A 144 -0.59 7.94 -0.83
C MET A 144 0.21 9.24 -0.94
N ALA A 145 -0.35 10.37 -0.48
CA ALA A 145 0.37 11.64 -0.46
C ALA A 145 1.65 11.57 0.38
N ILE A 146 1.57 11.00 1.60
CA ILE A 146 2.74 10.77 2.46
C ILE A 146 3.76 9.90 1.75
N LYS A 147 3.33 8.78 1.15
CA LYS A 147 4.21 7.87 0.41
C LYS A 147 4.95 8.57 -0.75
N LEU A 148 4.26 9.37 -1.55
CA LEU A 148 4.88 10.10 -2.66
C LEU A 148 5.85 11.17 -2.16
N LEU A 149 5.52 11.88 -1.08
CA LEU A 149 6.43 12.85 -0.46
C LEU A 149 7.69 12.19 0.10
N LEU A 150 7.57 11.01 0.72
CA LEU A 150 8.72 10.23 1.18
C LEU A 150 9.60 9.78 0.02
N ILE A 151 9.00 9.34 -1.09
CA ILE A 151 9.75 8.96 -2.30
C ILE A 151 10.51 10.16 -2.86
N LEU A 152 9.92 11.35 -2.91
CA LEU A 152 10.62 12.56 -3.34
C LEU A 152 11.74 12.98 -2.39
N ALA A 153 11.49 12.93 -1.08
CA ALA A 153 12.45 13.35 -0.08
C ALA A 153 13.64 12.40 0.02
N LEU A 154 13.39 11.09 -0.05
CA LEU A 154 14.43 10.06 0.06
C LEU A 154 15.10 9.77 -1.28
N GLY A 155 14.39 9.88 -2.41
CA GLY A 155 14.90 9.48 -3.72
C GLY A 155 15.29 7.99 -3.80
N PRO A 156 14.48 7.05 -3.27
CA PRO A 156 14.87 5.65 -3.17
C PRO A 156 15.00 4.99 -4.55
N PRO A 157 15.85 3.96 -4.70
CA PRO A 157 15.87 3.15 -5.92
C PRO A 157 14.47 2.60 -6.23
N ALA A 158 14.03 2.64 -7.50
CA ALA A 158 12.68 2.19 -7.89
C ALA A 158 12.35 0.75 -7.46
N ILE A 159 13.35 -0.14 -7.41
CA ILE A 159 13.18 -1.50 -6.91
C ILE A 159 12.85 -1.55 -5.42
N ALA A 160 13.39 -0.63 -4.61
CA ALA A 160 13.06 -0.54 -3.19
C ALA A 160 11.58 -0.18 -3.00
N VAL A 161 11.06 0.75 -3.80
CA VAL A 161 9.64 1.14 -3.80
C VAL A 161 8.71 0.03 -4.29
N LEU A 162 9.20 -0.87 -5.16
CA LEU A 162 8.40 -1.99 -5.66
C LEU A 162 8.24 -3.11 -4.61
N ILE A 163 9.28 -3.38 -3.82
CA ILE A 163 9.30 -4.49 -2.85
C ILE A 163 8.84 -4.12 -1.44
N PHE A 164 8.83 -2.82 -1.14
CA PHE A 164 8.23 -2.21 0.05
C PHE A 164 6.70 -2.14 -0.09
#